data_AF-A0A7S3I621-F1
#
_entry.id   AF-A0A7S3I621-F1
#
_cell.length_a   1.000
_cell.length_b   1.000
_cell.length_c   1.000
_cell.angle_alpha   90.00
_cell.angle_beta   90.00
_cell.angle_gamma   90.00
#
_symmetry.space_group_name_H-M   'P 1'
#
loop_
_entity.id
_entity.type
_entity.pdbx_description
1 polymer ?
#
loop_
_entity_poly.entity_id
_entity_poly.type
_entity_poly.pdbx_seq_one_letter_code
_entity_poly.pdbx_strand_id
1 'polypeptide(L)'
;MFHLIVIIINMLLLLNLVIAIMSDTWANLSEVKLGLYLKGIVEAIPVYKNDKRYGGLICMTPPLNIFALILLPVYHFTTDKDKLERLNNRVCQVTYMPFALAFTVIFLAGSLVMTPFA
;
A
#
# COMPACT_ATOMS: atom_id res chain seq x y z
N MET A 1 22.31 -45.20 -3.39
CA MET A 1 23.58 -44.50 -3.03
C MET A 1 23.98 -43.48 -4.11
N PHE A 2 24.03 -43.84 -5.39
CA PHE A 2 24.37 -42.92 -6.49
C PHE A 2 23.44 -41.68 -6.58
N HIS A 3 22.13 -41.87 -6.46
CA HIS A 3 21.18 -40.73 -6.44
C HIS A 3 21.41 -39.73 -5.29
N LEU A 4 21.84 -40.19 -4.11
CA LEU A 4 22.16 -39.30 -2.99
C LEU A 4 23.41 -38.47 -3.30
N ILE A 5 24.43 -39.07 -3.90
CA ILE A 5 25.66 -38.38 -4.30
C ILE A 5 25.34 -37.32 -5.36
N VAL A 6 24.49 -37.64 -6.35
CA VAL A 6 24.05 -36.67 -7.37
C VAL A 6 23.29 -35.50 -6.75
N ILE A 7 22.39 -35.76 -5.79
CA ILE A 7 21.64 -34.70 -5.10
C ILE A 7 22.59 -33.79 -4.30
N ILE A 8 23.53 -34.37 -3.54
CA ILE A 8 24.50 -33.62 -2.74
C ILE A 8 25.39 -32.74 -3.64
N ILE A 9 25.91 -33.30 -4.73
CA ILE A 9 26.73 -32.54 -5.69
C ILE A 9 25.92 -31.41 -6.33
N ASN A 10 24.68 -31.67 -6.75
CA ASN A 10 23.82 -30.65 -7.35
C ASN A 10 23.53 -29.51 -6.37
N MET A 11 23.27 -29.82 -5.10
CA MET A 11 23.01 -28.80 -4.08
C MET A 11 24.25 -27.94 -3.79
N LEU A 12 25.44 -28.55 -3.74
CA LEU A 12 26.70 -27.82 -3.58
C LEU A 12 26.99 -26.93 -4.80
N LEU A 13 26.69 -27.41 -6.00
CA LEU A 13 26.83 -26.64 -7.24
C LEU A 13 25.91 -25.42 -7.25
N LEU A 14 24.62 -25.63 -6.94
CA LEU A 14 23.63 -24.55 -6.88
C LEU A 14 23.98 -23.53 -5.80
N LEU A 15 24.42 -23.97 -4.62
CA LEU A 15 24.82 -23.07 -3.54
C LEU A 15 26.00 -22.19 -3.95
N ASN A 16 27.04 -22.79 -4.55
CA ASN A 16 28.20 -22.04 -5.01
C ASN A 16 27.84 -21.06 -6.14
N LEU A 17 26.94 -21.45 -7.04
CA LEU A 17 26.44 -20.57 -8.09
C LEU A 17 25.65 -19.38 -7.52
N VAL A 18 24.75 -19.63 -6.57
CA VAL A 18 23.97 -18.57 -5.91
C VAL A 18 24.88 -17.61 -5.17
N ILE A 19 25.89 -18.12 -4.44
CA ILE A 19 26.88 -17.27 -3.76
C ILE A 19 27.63 -16.39 -4.77
N ALA A 20 28.05 -16.94 -5.91
CA ALA A 20 28.73 -16.17 -6.94
C ALA A 20 27.86 -15.04 -7.51
N ILE A 21 26.60 -15.34 -7.85
CA ILE A 21 25.66 -14.34 -8.39
C ILE A 21 25.33 -13.27 -7.34
N MET A 22 25.08 -13.67 -6.08
CA MET A 22 24.80 -12.74 -5.00
C MET A 22 25.99 -11.83 -4.69
N SER A 23 27.21 -12.36 -4.74
CA SER A 23 28.43 -11.55 -4.53
C SER A 23 28.63 -10.53 -5.63
N ASP A 24 28.42 -10.90 -6.89
CA ASP A 24 28.57 -10.00 -8.04
C ASP A 24 27.49 -8.91 -8.05
N THR A 25 26.23 -9.32 -7.85
CA THR A 25 25.11 -8.38 -7.74
C THR A 25 25.29 -7.44 -6.54
N TRP A 26 25.75 -7.92 -5.40
CA TRP A 26 26.02 -7.08 -4.24
C TRP A 26 27.15 -6.07 -4.50
N ALA A 27 28.25 -6.49 -5.15
CA ALA A 27 29.33 -5.58 -5.52
C ALA A 27 28.79 -4.42 -6.37
N ASN A 28 28.04 -4.74 -7.42
CA ASN A 28 27.43 -3.77 -8.33
C ASN A 28 26.37 -2.88 -7.65
N LEU A 29 25.53 -3.45 -6.77
CA LEU A 29 24.46 -2.70 -6.09
C LEU A 29 25.00 -1.83 -4.95
N SER A 30 26.10 -2.24 -4.31
CA SER A 30 26.64 -1.55 -3.14
C SER A 30 27.12 -0.13 -3.45
N GLU A 31 27.62 0.09 -4.67
CA GLU A 31 28.06 1.39 -5.16
C GLU A 31 26.88 2.34 -5.42
N VAL A 32 25.77 1.81 -5.93
CA VAL A 32 24.61 2.61 -6.38
C VAL A 32 23.44 2.60 -5.38
N LYS A 33 23.56 1.89 -4.26
CA LYS A 33 22.48 1.71 -3.27
C LYS A 33 21.80 3.01 -2.83
N LEU A 34 22.60 4.07 -2.61
CA LEU A 34 22.08 5.36 -2.16
C LEU A 34 21.30 6.06 -3.27
N GLY A 35 21.81 6.03 -4.51
CA GLY A 35 21.14 6.61 -5.67
C GLY A 35 19.83 5.90 -6.00
N LEU A 36 19.82 4.57 -5.94
CA LEU A 36 18.61 3.77 -6.13
C LEU A 36 17.58 4.03 -5.03
N TYR A 37 18.01 4.13 -3.77
CA TYR A 37 17.13 4.45 -2.66
C TYR A 37 16.52 5.85 -2.79
N LEU A 38 17.33 6.87 -3.08
CA LEU A 38 16.86 8.23 -3.28
C LEU A 38 15.95 8.36 -4.50
N LYS A 39 16.24 7.63 -5.58
CA LYS A 39 15.36 7.57 -6.76
C LYS A 39 13.97 7.03 -6.37
N GLY A 40 13.92 5.94 -5.59
CA GLY A 40 12.65 5.39 -5.10
C GLY A 40 11.87 6.40 -4.24
N ILE A 41 12.54 7.17 -3.39
CA ILE A 41 11.91 8.26 -2.63
C ILE A 41 11.38 9.35 -3.57
N VAL A 42 12.21 9.83 -4.49
CA VAL A 42 11.85 10.92 -5.40
C VAL A 42 10.68 10.52 -6.32
N GLU A 43 10.64 9.27 -6.78
CA GLU A 43 9.53 8.73 -7.57
C GLU A 43 8.25 8.57 -6.72
N ALA A 44 8.37 8.31 -5.42
CA ALA A 44 7.23 8.20 -4.52
C ALA A 44 6.66 9.58 -4.09
N ILE A 45 7.48 10.64 -4.03
CA ILE A 45 7.04 11.99 -3.65
C ILE A 45 5.81 12.50 -4.46
N PRO A 46 5.77 12.44 -5.81
CA PRO A 46 4.61 12.92 -6.57
C PRO A 46 3.35 12.10 -6.29
N VAL A 47 3.48 10.81 -5.95
CA VAL A 47 2.35 9.94 -5.56
C VAL A 47 1.71 10.42 -4.26
N TYR A 48 2.48 11.02 -3.35
CA TYR A 48 1.97 11.61 -2.10
C TYR A 48 1.63 13.10 -2.21
N LYS A 49 2.10 13.79 -3.24
CA LYS A 49 1.78 15.20 -3.52
C LYS A 49 0.43 15.34 -4.23
N ASN A 50 -0.56 14.59 -3.75
CA ASN A 50 -1.93 14.71 -4.26
C ASN A 50 -2.54 16.03 -3.80
N ASP A 51 -3.28 16.68 -4.70
CA ASP A 51 -4.05 17.88 -4.36
C ASP A 51 -5.12 17.50 -3.32
N LYS A 52 -5.10 18.22 -2.19
CA LYS A 52 -6.00 18.02 -1.05
C LYS A 52 -7.49 18.00 -1.46
N ARG A 53 -7.82 18.63 -2.59
CA ARG A 53 -9.19 18.73 -3.12
C ARG A 53 -9.73 17.45 -3.75
N TYR A 54 -8.87 16.48 -4.07
CA TYR A 54 -9.25 15.21 -4.70
C TYR A 54 -8.98 13.99 -3.81
N GLY A 55 -8.58 14.21 -2.54
CA GLY A 55 -8.21 13.13 -1.62
C GLY A 55 -9.29 12.06 -1.43
N GLY A 56 -10.57 12.44 -1.47
CA GLY A 56 -11.72 11.55 -1.35
C GLY A 56 -11.86 10.56 -2.52
N LEU A 57 -11.39 10.89 -3.73
CA LEU A 57 -11.33 9.94 -4.85
C LEU A 57 -10.22 8.90 -4.67
N ILE A 58 -9.11 9.30 -4.04
CA ILE A 58 -7.93 8.46 -3.84
C ILE A 58 -8.09 7.55 -2.61
N CYS A 59 -8.80 8.02 -1.58
CA CYS A 59 -9.08 7.26 -0.37
C CYS A 59 -10.17 6.19 -0.55
N MET A 60 -10.79 6.08 -1.73
CA MET A 60 -11.73 4.99 -2.01
C MET A 60 -10.99 3.66 -2.16
N THR A 61 -11.06 2.82 -1.14
CA THR A 61 -10.54 1.45 -1.21
C THR A 61 -11.42 0.56 -2.10
N PRO A 62 -10.87 -0.47 -2.76
CA PRO A 62 -11.67 -1.48 -3.43
C PRO A 62 -12.60 -2.17 -2.41
N PRO A 63 -13.91 -2.38 -2.67
CA PRO A 63 -14.64 -2.28 -3.94
C PRO A 63 -15.26 -0.89 -4.25
N LEU A 64 -15.22 0.06 -3.32
CA LEU A 64 -15.86 1.38 -3.48
C LEU A 64 -15.19 2.25 -4.55
N ASN A 65 -13.96 1.91 -4.96
CA ASN A 65 -13.21 2.58 -6.03
C ASN A 65 -13.96 2.64 -7.38
N ILE A 66 -14.94 1.76 -7.62
CA ILE A 66 -15.77 1.83 -8.85
C ILE A 66 -16.56 3.15 -8.92
N PHE A 67 -17.00 3.67 -7.78
CA PHE A 67 -17.71 4.95 -7.71
C PHE A 67 -16.79 6.14 -8.01
N ALA A 68 -15.48 6.01 -7.78
CA ALA A 68 -14.52 7.06 -8.12
C ALA A 68 -14.59 7.40 -9.62
N LEU A 69 -14.74 6.38 -10.48
CA LEU A 69 -14.86 6.58 -11.93
C LEU A 69 -16.09 7.42 -12.32
N ILE A 70 -17.22 7.20 -11.63
CA ILE A 70 -18.48 7.92 -11.85
C ILE A 70 -18.40 9.34 -11.29
N LEU A 71 -17.64 9.54 -10.22
CA LEU A 71 -17.43 10.84 -9.59
C LEU A 71 -16.41 11.72 -10.34
N LEU A 72 -15.49 11.15 -11.14
CA LEU A 72 -14.54 11.90 -11.97
C LEU A 72 -15.17 13.02 -12.82
N PRO A 73 -16.23 12.80 -13.62
CA PRO A 73 -16.86 13.87 -14.39
C PRO A 73 -17.45 14.95 -13.48
N VAL A 74 -18.04 14.58 -12.34
CA VAL A 74 -18.59 15.54 -11.37
C VAL A 74 -17.50 16.46 -10.80
N TYR A 75 -16.34 15.88 -10.48
CA TYR A 75 -15.17 16.64 -10.05
C TYR A 75 -14.59 17.52 -11.15
N HIS A 76 -14.60 17.06 -12.41
CA HIS A 76 -14.12 17.84 -13.55
C HIS A 76 -15.01 19.05 -13.88
N PHE A 77 -16.34 18.90 -13.81
CA PHE A 77 -17.29 19.99 -14.06
C PHE A 77 -17.39 21.00 -12.89
N THR A 78 -16.93 20.64 -11.69
CA THR A 78 -16.99 21.51 -10.51
C THR A 78 -15.68 22.30 -10.36
N THR A 79 -15.59 23.45 -11.05
CA THR A 79 -14.41 24.34 -10.98
C THR A 79 -14.33 25.14 -9.67
N ASP A 80 -15.43 25.21 -8.92
CA ASP A 80 -15.55 26.00 -7.69
C ASP A 80 -14.87 25.31 -6.50
N LYS A 81 -13.84 25.96 -5.95
CA LYS A 81 -12.93 25.39 -4.94
C LYS A 81 -13.65 24.99 -3.65
N ASP A 82 -14.59 25.82 -3.19
CA ASP A 82 -15.31 25.58 -1.93
C ASP A 82 -16.31 24.43 -2.06
N LYS A 83 -16.94 24.30 -3.23
CA LYS A 83 -17.85 23.19 -3.53
C LYS A 83 -17.10 21.87 -3.68
N LEU A 84 -15.93 21.91 -4.30
CA LEU A 84 -15.06 20.75 -4.47
C LEU A 84 -14.58 20.20 -3.12
N GLU A 85 -14.18 21.08 -2.20
CA GLU A 85 -13.76 20.68 -0.85
C GLU A 85 -14.92 20.07 -0.03
N ARG A 86 -16.12 20.65 -0.12
CA ARG A 86 -17.32 20.08 0.53
C ARG A 86 -17.69 18.72 -0.05
N LEU A 87 -17.62 18.56 -1.37
CA LEU A 87 -17.86 17.27 -2.04
C LEU A 87 -16.83 16.23 -1.57
N ASN A 88 -15.57 16.61 -1.55
CA ASN A 88 -14.45 15.76 -1.11
C ASN A 88 -14.61 15.27 0.34
N ASN A 89 -14.96 16.17 1.25
CA ASN A 89 -15.18 15.81 2.65
C ASN A 89 -16.39 14.89 2.83
N ARG A 90 -17.48 15.11 2.08
CA ARG A 90 -18.66 14.22 2.11
C ARG A 90 -18.36 12.84 1.56
N VAL A 91 -17.65 12.76 0.44
CA VAL A 91 -17.24 11.51 -0.19
C VAL A 91 -16.34 10.71 0.75
N CYS A 92 -15.38 11.38 1.41
CA CYS A 92 -14.51 10.75 2.40
C CYS A 92 -15.32 10.24 3.61
N GLN A 93 -16.23 11.06 4.16
CA GLN A 93 -17.08 10.66 5.29
C GLN A 93 -17.95 9.44 4.97
N VAL A 94 -18.62 9.41 3.81
CA VAL A 94 -19.46 8.28 3.41
C VAL A 94 -18.64 7.00 3.23
N THR A 95 -17.43 7.12 2.68
CA THR A 95 -16.53 5.97 2.46
C THR A 95 -16.05 5.37 3.79
N TYR A 96 -15.71 6.19 4.78
CA TYR A 96 -15.18 5.73 6.07
C TYR A 96 -16.24 5.44 7.13
N MET A 97 -17.47 5.94 6.98
CA MET A 97 -18.57 5.69 7.91
C MET A 97 -18.83 4.21 8.22
N PRO A 98 -18.90 3.27 7.23
CA PRO A 98 -19.14 1.86 7.53
C PRO A 98 -17.98 1.24 8.32
N PHE A 99 -16.73 1.60 8.02
CA PHE A 99 -15.56 1.12 8.76
C PHE A 99 -15.54 1.63 10.20
N ALA A 100 -15.86 2.92 10.39
CA ALA A 100 -15.96 3.51 11.72
C ALA A 100 -17.05 2.82 12.56
N LEU A 101 -18.21 2.53 11.97
CA LEU A 101 -19.31 1.84 12.64
C LEU A 101 -18.93 0.39 12.99
N ALA A 102 -18.28 -0.33 12.09
CA ALA A 102 -17.80 -1.69 12.38
C ALA A 102 -16.80 -1.69 13.55
N PHE A 103 -15.85 -0.76 13.56
CA PHE A 103 -14.87 -0.61 14.64
C PHE A 103 -15.53 -0.28 15.98
N THR A 104 -16.53 0.61 16.00
CA THR A 104 -17.22 0.95 17.25
C THR A 104 -18.02 -0.22 17.79
N VAL A 105 -18.66 -1.02 16.94
CA VAL A 105 -19.37 -2.25 17.36
C VAL A 105 -18.40 -3.28 17.95
N ILE A 106 -17.27 -3.52 17.30
CA ILE A 106 -16.23 -4.43 17.81
C ILE A 106 -15.68 -3.93 19.15
N PHE A 107 -15.38 -2.64 19.26
CA PHE A 107 -14.90 -2.04 20.49
C PHE A 107 -15.91 -2.18 21.64
N LEU A 108 -17.19 -1.94 21.35
CA LEU A 108 -18.26 -2.06 22.35
C LEU A 108 -18.45 -3.51 22.80
N ALA A 109 -18.43 -4.46 21.86
CA ALA A 109 -18.52 -5.89 22.15
C ALA A 109 -17.32 -6.38 22.98
N GLY A 110 -16.10 -5.99 22.60
CA GLY A 110 -14.88 -6.31 23.33
C GLY A 110 -14.89 -5.71 24.75
N SER A 111 -15.35 -4.47 24.89
CA SER A 111 -15.50 -3.84 26.20
C SER A 111 -16.49 -4.61 27.07
N LEU A 112 -17.63 -5.03 26.51
CA LEU A 112 -18.65 -5.78 27.25
C LEU A 112 -18.16 -7.17 27.69
N VAL A 113 -17.40 -7.88 26.85
CA VAL A 113 -16.76 -9.17 27.21
C VAL A 113 -15.70 -9.00 28.30
N MET A 114 -15.02 -7.85 28.35
CA MET A 114 -13.98 -7.56 29.35
C MET A 114 -14.55 -7.04 30.69
N THR A 115 -15.78 -6.51 30.73
CA THR A 115 -16.43 -6.08 31.99
C THR A 115 -16.46 -7.12 33.12
N PRO A 116 -16.69 -8.43 32.89
CA PRO A 116 -16.63 -9.43 33.97
C PRO A 116 -15.21 -9.75 34.47
N PHE A 117 -14.16 -9.29 33.80
CA PHE A 117 -12.75 -9.52 34.16
C PHE A 117 -12.05 -8.28 34.76
N ALA A 118 -12.77 -7.16 34.90
CA ALA A 118 -12.33 -5.93 35.57
C ALA A 118 -12.97 -5.84 36.96
#